data_AF-Q73MM2-F1
#
_entry.id   AF-Q73MM2-F1
#
_cell.length_a   1.000
_cell.length_b   1.000
_cell.length_c   1.000
_cell.angle_alpha   90.00
_cell.angle_beta   90.00
_cell.angle_gamma   90.00
#
_symmetry.space_group_name_H-M   'P 1'
#
loop_
_entity.id
_entity.type
_entity.pdbx_description
1 polymer ?
#
loop_
_entity_poly.entity_id
_entity_poly.type
_entity_poly.pdbx_seq_one_letter_code
_entity_poly.pdbx_strand_id
1 'polypeptide(L)'
;MSIPDNTETSFDHRLIDEQLSSRLRLAVMSVLIGCEKIEFTLLREKVNATDGNLTAHCKKLENAGYLKVEKLFVNRKPLTLYSVTDEGRKAVKNYIKQLTSLIE
;
A
#
# COMPACT_ATOMS: atom_id res chain seq x y z
N MET A 1 -25.55 19.47 -24.19
CA MET A 1 -24.12 19.87 -24.08
C MET A 1 -23.33 18.65 -24.50
N SER A 2 -22.85 18.64 -25.74
CA SER A 2 -22.15 17.49 -26.32
C SER A 2 -20.73 17.45 -25.79
N ILE A 3 -20.33 16.32 -25.21
CA ILE A 3 -18.93 16.06 -24.87
C ILE A 3 -18.16 16.02 -26.20
N PRO A 4 -17.10 16.82 -26.39
CA PRO A 4 -16.30 16.75 -27.60
C PRO A 4 -15.68 15.36 -27.73
N ASP A 5 -15.83 14.79 -28.91
CA ASP A 5 -15.22 13.53 -29.32
C ASP A 5 -13.71 13.75 -29.49
N ASN A 6 -12.96 13.60 -28.40
CA ASN A 6 -11.50 13.65 -28.40
C ASN A 6 -10.98 12.20 -28.32
N THR A 7 -10.88 11.55 -29.47
CA THR A 7 -10.46 10.15 -29.67
C THR A 7 -8.98 9.87 -29.36
N GLU A 8 -8.31 10.62 -28.48
CA GLU A 8 -6.89 10.41 -28.15
C GLU A 8 -6.56 10.25 -26.67
N THR A 9 -7.53 10.04 -25.79
CA THR A 9 -7.20 9.64 -24.41
C THR A 9 -8.19 8.60 -23.88
N SER A 10 -7.94 7.34 -24.22
CA SER A 10 -8.64 6.22 -23.58
C SER A 10 -8.11 6.03 -22.16
N PHE A 11 -8.92 6.38 -21.16
CA PHE A 11 -8.57 6.15 -19.75
C PHE A 11 -8.91 4.71 -19.36
N ASP A 12 -7.90 3.84 -19.27
CA ASP A 12 -8.08 2.45 -18.81
C ASP A 12 -7.75 2.31 -17.33
N HIS A 13 -8.80 2.29 -16.49
CA HIS A 13 -8.69 2.13 -15.04
C HIS A 13 -7.95 0.84 -14.61
N ARG A 14 -7.87 -0.18 -15.46
CA ARG A 14 -7.18 -1.45 -15.17
C ARG A 14 -5.67 -1.29 -15.10
N LEU A 15 -5.13 -0.19 -15.62
CA LEU A 15 -3.73 0.14 -15.50
C LEU A 15 -3.35 0.59 -14.08
N ILE A 16 -4.32 1.04 -13.29
CA ILE A 16 -4.11 1.50 -11.92
C ILE A 16 -4.07 0.31 -10.96
N ASP A 17 -3.04 0.26 -10.11
CA ASP A 17 -2.92 -0.77 -9.09
C ASP A 17 -4.08 -0.69 -8.06
N GLU A 18 -5.01 -1.65 -8.16
CA GLU A 18 -6.16 -1.76 -7.27
C GLU A 18 -5.77 -1.99 -5.80
N GLN A 19 -4.58 -2.54 -5.52
CA GLN A 19 -4.10 -2.71 -4.16
C GLN A 19 -3.71 -1.37 -3.53
N LEU A 20 -3.18 -0.44 -4.33
CA LEU A 20 -2.71 0.86 -3.87
C LEU A 20 -3.77 1.97 -3.99
N SER A 21 -4.88 1.73 -4.68
CA SER A 21 -6.03 2.67 -4.75
C SER A 21 -6.76 2.88 -3.41
N SER A 22 -6.55 2.01 -2.43
CA SER A 22 -7.08 2.22 -1.08
C SER A 22 -6.19 3.17 -0.28
N ARG A 23 -6.80 4.24 0.21
CA ARG A 23 -6.14 5.24 1.07
C ARG A 23 -5.32 4.63 2.21
N LEU A 24 -5.83 3.60 2.89
CA LEU A 24 -5.16 3.00 4.05
C LEU A 24 -3.99 2.11 3.62
N ARG A 25 -4.14 1.34 2.54
CA ARG A 25 -3.02 0.54 2.01
C ARG A 25 -1.87 1.42 1.53
N LEU A 26 -2.19 2.50 0.83
CA LEU A 26 -1.18 3.49 0.41
C LEU A 26 -0.48 4.12 1.63
N ALA A 27 -1.22 4.52 2.66
CA ALA A 27 -0.64 5.06 3.89
C ALA A 27 0.30 4.05 4.59
N VAL A 28 -0.11 2.78 4.70
CA VAL A 28 0.73 1.71 5.25
C VAL A 28 2.02 1.56 4.44
N MET A 29 1.92 1.45 3.12
CA MET A 29 3.08 1.30 2.25
C MET A 29 4.03 2.50 2.33
N SER A 30 3.50 3.73 2.40
CA SER A 30 4.29 4.94 2.58
C SER A 30 5.07 4.94 3.89
N VAL A 31 4.47 4.49 5.00
CA VAL A 31 5.18 4.32 6.28
C VAL A 31 6.29 3.27 6.15
N LEU A 32 5.99 2.11 5.56
CA LEU A 32 6.95 1.02 5.41
C LEU A 32 8.11 1.34 4.46
N ILE A 33 7.91 2.20 3.47
CA ILE A 33 9.00 2.66 2.59
C ILE A 33 10.05 3.47 3.37
N GLY A 34 9.61 4.22 4.38
CA GLY A 34 10.44 5.11 5.19
C GLY A 34 11.16 4.44 6.37
N CYS A 35 11.01 3.13 6.57
CA CYS A 35 11.72 2.39 7.61
C CYS A 35 12.11 0.99 7.16
N GLU A 36 12.99 0.31 7.92
CA GLU A 36 13.38 -1.07 7.63
C GLU A 36 12.29 -2.05 8.08
N LYS A 37 11.86 -1.93 9.35
CA LYS A 37 10.79 -2.71 9.97
C LYS A 37 9.99 -1.83 10.92
N ILE A 38 8.73 -2.19 11.17
CA ILE A 38 7.87 -1.53 12.15
C ILE A 38 6.96 -2.54 12.85
N GLU A 39 6.72 -2.33 14.14
CA GLU A 39 5.77 -3.11 14.92
C GLU A 39 4.32 -2.79 14.54
N PHE A 40 3.44 -3.79 14.64
CA PHE A 40 2.01 -3.63 14.34
C PHE A 40 1.36 -2.43 15.04
N THR A 41 1.59 -2.30 16.36
CA THR A 41 1.01 -1.25 17.20
C THR A 41 1.43 0.14 16.76
N LEU A 42 2.73 0.33 16.48
CA LEU A 42 3.25 1.61 16.01
C LEU A 42 2.76 1.93 14.59
N LEU A 43 2.69 0.93 13.71
CA LEU A 43 2.15 1.11 12.36
C LEU A 43 0.68 1.56 12.43
N ARG A 44 -0.13 0.88 13.25
CA ARG A 44 -1.54 1.21 13.51
C ARG A 44 -1.73 2.65 13.96
N GLU A 45 -0.91 3.10 14.91
CA GLU A 45 -0.94 4.47 15.41
C GLU A 45 -0.58 5.49 14.33
N LYS A 46 0.49 5.24 13.57
CA LYS A 46 0.93 6.12 12.47
C LYS A 46 -0.12 6.31 11.38
N VAL A 47 -0.93 5.28 11.10
CA VAL A 47 -1.97 5.34 10.05
C VAL A 47 -3.38 5.53 10.58
N ASN A 48 -3.53 5.77 11.90
CA ASN A 48 -4.80 5.97 12.59
C ASN A 48 -5.86 4.89 12.24
N ALA A 49 -5.46 3.63 12.33
CA ALA A 49 -6.33 2.49 12.03
C ALA A 49 -6.76 1.76 13.31
N THR A 50 -7.85 0.99 13.20
CA THR A 50 -8.19 -0.04 14.19
C THR A 50 -7.49 -1.35 13.86
N ASP A 51 -7.37 -2.26 14.83
CA ASP A 51 -6.66 -3.53 14.67
C ASP A 51 -7.23 -4.38 13.52
N GLY A 52 -8.55 -4.52 13.48
CA GLY A 52 -9.23 -5.30 12.44
C GLY A 52 -9.06 -4.71 11.06
N ASN A 53 -9.15 -3.37 10.96
CA ASN A 53 -8.97 -2.65 9.71
C ASN A 53 -7.53 -2.81 9.18
N LEU A 54 -6.53 -2.55 10.04
CA LEU A 54 -5.13 -2.70 9.65
C LEU A 54 -4.79 -4.15 9.28
N THR A 55 -5.25 -5.13 10.07
CA THR A 55 -5.01 -6.55 9.80
C THR A 55 -5.53 -6.96 8.43
N ALA A 56 -6.76 -6.58 8.09
CA ALA A 56 -7.35 -6.91 6.80
C ALA A 56 -6.60 -6.28 5.62
N HIS A 57 -6.17 -5.01 5.75
CA HIS A 57 -5.42 -4.32 4.71
C HIS A 57 -3.98 -4.83 4.56
N CYS A 58 -3.29 -5.08 5.67
CA CYS A 58 -1.94 -5.67 5.63
C CYS A 58 -1.98 -7.07 5.01
N LYS A 59 -3.00 -7.88 5.29
CA LYS A 59 -3.15 -9.21 4.65
C LYS A 59 -3.33 -9.11 3.13
N LYS A 60 -4.07 -8.11 2.64
CA LYS A 60 -4.20 -7.87 1.19
C LYS A 60 -2.85 -7.48 0.55
N LEU A 61 -2.10 -6.61 1.21
CA LEU A 61 -0.77 -6.19 0.77
C LEU A 61 0.24 -7.35 0.82
N GLU A 62 0.19 -8.18 1.85
CA GLU A 62 1.00 -9.39 1.98
C GLU A 62 0.69 -10.39 0.86
N ASN A 63 -0.60 -10.65 0.59
CA ASN A 63 -1.02 -11.53 -0.49
C ASN A 63 -0.61 -11.01 -1.88
N ALA A 64 -0.55 -9.68 -2.05
CA ALA A 64 -0.02 -9.05 -3.26
C ALA A 64 1.52 -9.07 -3.33
N GLY A 65 2.20 -9.53 -2.28
CA GLY A 65 3.65 -9.56 -2.18
C GLY A 65 4.28 -8.20 -1.90
N TYR A 66 3.51 -7.18 -1.48
CA TYR A 66 3.98 -5.81 -1.32
C TYR A 66 4.61 -5.53 0.04
N LEU A 67 4.25 -6.32 1.05
CA LEU A 67 4.88 -6.29 2.35
C LEU A 67 5.18 -7.71 2.83
N LYS A 68 6.10 -7.81 3.78
CA LYS A 68 6.44 -9.03 4.50
C LYS A 68 6.06 -8.88 5.96
N VAL A 69 5.50 -9.95 6.52
CA VAL A 69 5.18 -10.07 7.93
C VAL A 69 6.14 -11.06 8.60
N GLU A 70 6.73 -10.66 9.72
CA GLU A 70 7.60 -11.49 10.54
C GLU A 70 7.02 -11.60 11.95
N LYS A 71 6.82 -12.83 12.43
CA LYS A 71 6.31 -13.11 13.77
C LYS A 71 7.45 -13.61 14.65
N LEU A 72 7.75 -12.86 15.68
CA LEU A 72 8.79 -13.15 16.66
C LEU A 72 8.18 -13.42 18.02
N PHE A 73 8.95 -14.08 18.88
CA PHE A 73 8.62 -14.26 20.30
C PHE A 73 9.72 -13.61 21.14
N VAL A 74 9.39 -12.51 21.81
CA VAL A 74 10.33 -11.73 22.63
C VAL A 74 9.78 -11.66 24.04
N ASN A 75 10.57 -12.09 25.04
CA ASN A 75 10.14 -12.09 26.45
C ASN A 75 8.77 -12.77 26.69
N ARG A 76 8.54 -13.92 26.03
CA ARG A 76 7.27 -14.68 26.07
C ARG A 76 6.05 -13.93 25.52
N LYS A 77 6.24 -12.86 24.75
CA LYS A 77 5.18 -12.12 24.06
C LYS A 77 5.35 -12.21 22.54
N PRO A 78 4.27 -12.41 21.77
CA PRO A 78 4.33 -12.35 20.32
C PRO A 78 4.58 -10.91 19.86
N LEU A 79 5.49 -10.74 18.91
CA LEU A 79 5.78 -9.48 18.25
C LEU A 79 5.62 -9.67 16.74
N THR A 80 4.84 -8.80 16.10
CA THR A 80 4.66 -8.83 14.65
C THR A 80 5.32 -7.61 14.03
N LEU A 81 6.28 -7.85 13.15
CA LEU A 81 7.00 -6.83 12.39
C LEU A 81 6.54 -6.83 10.94
N TYR A 82 6.40 -5.64 10.38
CA TYR A 82 6.08 -5.40 8.99
C TYR A 82 7.25 -4.70 8.30
N SER A 83 7.52 -5.09 7.05
CA SER A 83 8.52 -4.46 6.19
C SER A 83 8.01 -4.43 4.76
N VAL A 84 8.43 -3.44 3.98
CA VAL A 84 8.12 -3.40 2.55
C VAL A 84 9.04 -4.36 1.78
N THR A 85 8.52 -5.02 0.75
CA THR A 85 9.32 -5.83 -0.17
C THR A 85 9.86 -5.00 -1.33
N ASP A 86 10.77 -5.54 -2.13
CA ASP A 86 11.23 -4.88 -3.35
C ASP A 86 10.10 -4.72 -4.37
N GLU A 87 9.21 -5.72 -4.47
CA GLU A 87 7.99 -5.67 -5.29
C GLU A 87 7.06 -4.55 -4.81
N GLY A 88 6.86 -4.41 -3.50
CA GLY A 88 6.06 -3.35 -2.92
C GLY A 88 6.62 -1.95 -3.18
N ARG A 89 7.95 -1.78 -3.08
CA ARG A 89 8.61 -0.51 -3.45
C ARG A 89 8.40 -0.18 -4.93
N LYS A 90 8.55 -1.16 -5.82
CA LYS A 90 8.30 -1.00 -7.26
C LYS A 90 6.84 -0.68 -7.55
N ALA A 91 5.89 -1.35 -6.89
CA ALA A 91 4.47 -1.14 -7.04
C ALA A 91 4.08 0.30 -6.69
N VAL A 92 4.53 0.83 -5.55
CA VAL A 92 4.26 2.22 -5.15
C VAL A 92 4.86 3.21 -6.14
N LYS A 93 6.11 2.98 -6.59
CA LYS A 93 6.75 3.84 -7.60
C LYS A 93 5.95 3.86 -8.91
N ASN A 94 5.51 2.70 -9.39
CA ASN A 94 4.71 2.59 -10.61
C ASN A 94 3.34 3.23 -10.45
N TYR A 95 2.68 3.02 -9.30
CA TYR A 95 1.39 3.62 -9.00
C TYR A 95 1.46 5.15 -9.00
N ILE A 96 2.47 5.75 -8.35
CA ILE A 96 2.68 7.20 -8.38
C ILE A 96 2.92 7.66 -9.82
N LYS A 97 3.78 6.98 -10.58
CA LYS A 97 4.04 7.31 -11.99
C LYS A 97 2.76 7.31 -12.83
N GLN A 98 1.89 6.32 -12.64
CA GLN A 98 0.61 6.23 -13.34
C GLN A 98 -0.34 7.37 -12.96
N LEU A 99 -0.38 7.75 -11.67
CA LEU A 99 -1.18 8.90 -11.23
C LEU A 99 -0.66 10.22 -11.80
N THR A 100 0.66 10.40 -11.83
CA THR A 100 1.30 11.61 -12.38
C THR A 100 1.03 11.73 -13.89
N SER A 101 1.04 10.63 -14.65
CA SER A 101 0.71 10.65 -16.08
C SER A 101 -0.76 10.96 -16.41
N LEU A 102 -1.62 11.15 -15.40
CA LEU A 102 -3.00 11.59 -15.64
C LEU A 102 -3.12 13.11 -15.82
N ILE A 103 -2.11 13.85 -15.39
CA ILE A 103 -2.09 15.32 -15.38
C ILE A 103 -0.95 15.91 -16.21
N GLU A 104 -0.06 15.05 -16.73
CA GLU A 104 1.00 15.39 -17.68
C GLU A 104 0.58 14.99 -19.10
#